data_AF-A0A971ACL2-F1
#
_entry.id   AF-A0A971ACL2-F1
#
_cell.length_a   1.000
_cell.length_b   1.000
_cell.length_c   1.000
_cell.angle_alpha   90.00
_cell.angle_beta   90.00
_cell.angle_gamma   90.00
#
_symmetry.space_group_name_H-M   'P 1'
#
loop_
_entity.id
_entity.type
_entity.pdbx_description
1 polymer ?
#
loop_
_entity_poly.entity_id
_entity_poly.type
_entity_poly.pdbx_seq_one_letter_code
_entity_poly.pdbx_strand_id
1 'polypeptide(L)' 'MFIDIHVHGSAVPLAPRNGKPVLATPEQLLERYAAIGVEAAALLPIVSPECFIEPQSNGEILQVAA' A
#
# COMPACT_ATOMS: atom_id res chain seq x y z
N MET A 1 -17.41 6.04 10.16
CA MET A 1 -16.56 6.13 8.96
C MET A 1 -15.21 6.73 9.28
N PHE A 2 -14.28 5.88 9.70
CA PHE A 2 -12.87 6.23 9.85
C PHE A 2 -12.13 5.94 8.53
N ILE A 3 -11.49 6.96 7.95
CA ILE A 3 -10.86 6.89 6.63
C ILE A 3 -9.37 7.13 6.79
N ASP A 4 -8.56 6.20 6.28
CA ASP A 4 -7.12 6.47 6.10
C ASP A 4 -6.90 7.22 4.80
N ILE A 5 -6.52 8.49 4.89
CA ILE A 5 -6.32 9.36 3.72
C ILE A 5 -4.93 9.22 3.10
N HIS A 6 -4.02 8.44 3.70
CA HIS A 6 -2.66 8.30 3.22
C HIS A 6 -2.08 6.92 3.50
N VAL A 7 -2.25 6.00 2.54
CA VAL A 7 -1.62 4.69 2.62
C VAL A 7 -1.01 4.26 1.29
N HIS A 8 0.07 3.49 1.40
CA HIS A 8 0.76 2.85 0.28
C HIS A 8 0.63 1.34 0.44
N GLY A 9 0.42 0.64 -0.67
CA GLY A 9 0.34 -0.80 -0.73
C GLY A 9 0.74 -1.29 -2.12
N SER A 10 1.20 -2.53 -2.20
CA SER A 10 1.51 -3.14 -3.49
C SER A 10 1.00 -4.57 -3.54
N ALA A 11 0.42 -4.95 -4.67
CA ALA A 11 -0.03 -6.32 -4.91
C ALA A 11 1.16 -7.30 -5.01
N VAL A 12 2.32 -6.80 -5.46
CA VAL A 12 3.54 -7.57 -5.60
C VAL A 12 4.49 -7.21 -4.46
N PRO A 13 5.04 -8.18 -3.71
CA PRO A 13 6.04 -7.88 -2.70
C PRO A 13 7.26 -7.17 -3.31
N LEU A 14 7.55 -5.97 -2.79
CA LEU A 14 8.74 -5.20 -3.15
C LEU A 14 9.99 -5.76 -2.48
N ALA A 15 11.15 -5.42 -3.02
CA ALA A 15 12.44 -5.75 -2.44
C ALA A 15 12.49 -5.28 -0.97
N PRO A 16 12.90 -6.17 -0.05
CA PRO A 16 12.89 -5.86 1.36
C PRO A 16 13.89 -4.73 1.70
N ARG A 17 13.44 -3.78 2.51
CA ARG A 17 14.31 -2.72 3.05
C ARG A 17 14.86 -3.18 4.38
N ASN A 18 16.19 -3.34 4.47
CA ASN A 18 16.88 -3.84 5.67
C ASN A 18 16.33 -5.20 6.15
N GLY A 19 16.03 -6.11 5.21
CA GLY A 19 15.50 -7.45 5.50
C GLY A 19 14.05 -7.46 5.96
N LYS A 20 13.33 -6.34 5.88
CA LYS A 20 11.91 -6.25 6.25
C LYS A 20 11.04 -5.90 5.04
N PRO A 21 9.79 -6.42 4.98
CA PRO A 21 8.81 -5.98 3.99
C PRO A 21 8.61 -4.46 4.06
N VAL A 22 8.57 -3.82 2.90
CA VAL A 22 8.44 -2.36 2.79
C VAL A 22 6.99 -1.92 2.91
N LEU A 23 6.09 -2.62 2.23
CA LEU A 23 4.67 -2.33 2.16
C LEU A 23 3.86 -3.59 2.46
N ALA A 24 2.62 -3.36 2.88
CA ALA A 24 1.63 -4.42 2.99
C ALA A 24 1.04 -4.75 1.62
N THR A 25 0.65 -6.03 1.47
CA THR A 25 -0.26 -6.43 0.38
C THR A 25 -1.67 -5.91 0.67
N PRO A 26 -2.57 -5.87 -0.34
CA PRO A 26 -3.95 -5.46 -0.14
C PRO A 26 -4.66 -6.26 0.96
N GLU A 27 -4.42 -7.58 1.02
CA GLU A 27 -5.02 -8.48 2.00
C GLU A 27 -4.51 -8.16 3.41
N GLN A 28 -3.20 -7.93 3.56
CA GLN A 28 -2.61 -7.52 4.84
C GLN A 28 -3.12 -6.16 5.30
N LEU A 29 -3.39 -5.24 4.36
CA LEU A 29 -3.98 -3.94 4.65
C LEU A 29 -5.40 -4.09 5.19
N LEU A 30 -6.23 -4.89 4.54
CA LEU A 30 -7.60 -5.17 4.98
C LEU A 30 -7.64 -5.82 6.38
N GLU A 31 -6.76 -6.81 6.63
CA GLU A 31 -6.65 -7.45 7.95
C GLU A 31 -6.30 -6.43 9.05
N ARG A 32 -5.33 -5.55 8.78
CA ARG A 32 -4.93 -4.49 9.73
C ARG A 32 -6.04 -3.49 9.97
N TYR A 33 -6.74 -3.08 8.91
CA TYR A 33 -7.84 -2.12 9.00
C TYR A 33 -9.04 -2.66 9.75
N ALA A 34 -9.37 -3.94 9.57
CA ALA A 34 -10.41 -4.60 10.35
C ALA A 34 -10.12 -4.56 11.87
N ALA A 35 -8.85 -4.70 12.27
CA ALA A 35 -8.45 -4.68 13.68
C ALA A 35 -8.56 -3.29 14.33
N ILE A 36 -8.45 -2.21 13.56
CA ILE A 36 -8.44 -0.83 14.07
C ILE A 36 -9.69 -0.02 13.68
N GLY A 37 -10.63 -0.62 12.96
CA GLY A 37 -11.90 0.01 12.57
C GLY A 37 -11.77 1.05 11.45
N VAL A 38 -10.78 0.92 10.57
CA VAL A 38 -10.71 1.72 9.33
C VAL A 38 -11.71 1.15 8.32
N GLU A 39 -12.59 2.00 7.81
CA GLU A 39 -13.70 1.61 6.93
C GLU A 39 -13.41 1.88 5.45
N ALA A 40 -12.50 2.81 5.15
CA ALA A 40 -12.08 3.14 3.78
C ALA A 40 -10.66 3.70 3.78
N ALA A 41 -9.97 3.63 2.63
CA ALA A 41 -8.65 4.19 2.49
C ALA A 41 -8.38 4.79 1.11
N ALA A 42 -7.58 5.85 1.06
CA ALA A 42 -7.01 6.39 -0.15
C ALA A 42 -5.65 5.73 -0.41
N LEU A 43 -5.56 4.98 -1.51
CA LEU A 43 -4.34 4.32 -1.96
C LEU A 43 -3.52 5.27 -2.83
N LEU A 44 -2.27 5.53 -2.44
CA LEU A 44 -1.34 6.37 -3.19
C LEU A 44 -0.30 5.50 -3.91
N PRO A 45 0.01 5.81 -5.18
CA PRO A 45 1.07 5.13 -5.91
C PRO A 45 2.45 5.54 -5.41
N ILE A 46 3.41 4.61 -5.53
CA ILE A 46 4.81 4.84 -5.22
C ILE A 46 5.49 5.52 -6.42
N VAL A 47 5.66 6.84 -6.37
CA VAL A 47 6.17 7.62 -7.51
C VAL A 47 7.55 8.26 -7.30
N SER A 48 8.08 8.18 -6.07
CA SER A 48 9.31 8.87 -5.65
C SER A 48 10.53 7.94 -5.70
N PRO A 49 11.36 7.96 -6.77
CA PRO A 49 12.57 7.14 -6.87
C PRO A 49 13.65 7.50 -5.83
N GLU A 50 13.57 8.68 -5.22
CA GLU A 50 14.42 9.10 -4.11
C GLU A 50 14.11 8.37 -2.79
N CYS A 51 12.91 7.80 -2.68
CA CYS A 51 12.41 7.11 -1.48
C CYS A 51 12.28 5.60 -1.66
N PHE A 52 12.04 5.14 -2.89
CA PHE A 52 11.78 3.74 -3.22
C PHE A 52 12.68 3.27 -4.36
N ILE A 53 13.25 2.07 -4.18
CA ILE A 53 14.06 1.40 -5.21
C ILE A 53 13.17 0.98 -6.39
N GLU A 54 11.93 0.60 -6.10
CA GLU A 54 10.94 0.11 -7.08
C GLU A 54 9.74 1.06 -7.10
N PRO A 55 9.66 1.99 -8.08
CA PRO A 55 8.46 2.78 -8.28
C PRO A 55 7.32 1.90 -8.83
N GLN A 56 6.09 2.30 -8.55
CA GLN A 56 4.87 1.58 -8.90
C GLN A 56 4.16 2.27 -10.06
N SER A 57 3.54 1.48 -10.95
CA SER A 57 2.69 2.04 -12.00
C SER A 57 1.33 2.49 -11.44
N ASN A 58 0.76 3.55 -12.01
CA ASN A 58 -0.62 3.95 -11.67
C ASN A 58 -1.65 2.85 -12.00
N GLY A 59 -1.38 2.00 -12.99
CA GLY A 59 -2.28 0.90 -13.34
C GLY A 59 -2.39 -0.15 -12.23
N GLU A 60 -1.27 -0.46 -11.57
CA GLU A 60 -1.27 -1.40 -10.45
C GLU A 60 -2.10 -0.88 -9.27
N ILE A 61 -1.88 0.38 -8.84
CA ILE A 61 -2.61 0.90 -7.68
C ILE A 61 -4.11 1.02 -7.95
N LEU A 62 -4.49 1.32 -9.18
CA LEU A 62 -5.90 1.35 -9.59
C LEU A 62 -6.53 -0.05 -9.61
N GLN A 63 -5.76 -1.09 -9.96
CA GLN A 63 -6.23 -2.49 -9.86
C GLN A 63 -6.42 -2.92 -8.40
N VAL A 64 -5.59 -2.44 -7.49
CA VAL A 64 -5.75 -2.71 -6.06
C VAL A 64 -6.97 -1.98 -5.47
N ALA A 65 -7.27 -0.78 -5.98
CA ALA A 65 -8.39 0.03 -5.51
C ALA A 65 -9.77 -0.40 -6.04
N ALA A 66 -9.80 -1.21 -7.12
CA ALA A 66 -11.02 -1.61 -7.84
C ALA A 66 -11.73 -2.79 -7.16
#